data_AF-I3U626-F1
#
_entry.id   AF-I3U626-F1
#
_cell.length_a   1.000
_cell.length_b   1.000
_cell.length_c   1.000
_cell.angle_alpha   90.00
_cell.angle_beta   90.00
_cell.angle_gamma   90.00
#
_symmetry.space_group_name_H-M   'P 1'
#
loop_
_entity.id
_entity.type
_entity.pdbx_description
1 polymer ?
#
loop_
_entity_poly.entity_id
_entity_poly.type
_entity_poly.pdbx_seq_one_letter_code
_entity_poly.pdbx_strand_id
1 'polypeptide(L)' 'MKRANLVGKDTFAEQKVLIKAYLKVVKAKEICQEVNLSNTTISELKNGRKSLDTLKFRSFEALYLAAKKYFTAERK' A
#
# COMPACT_ATOMS: atom_id res chain seq x y z
N MET A 1 -16.89 18.22 11.18
CA MET A 1 -16.12 17.08 11.75
C MET A 1 -14.64 17.44 11.75
N LYS A 2 -14.02 17.49 12.93
CA LYS A 2 -12.58 17.77 13.07
C LYS A 2 -11.80 16.54 12.60
N ARG A 3 -10.98 16.68 11.55
CA ARG A 3 -9.99 15.66 11.17
C ARG A 3 -8.95 15.60 12.28
N ALA A 4 -9.07 14.57 13.13
CA ALA A 4 -8.08 14.28 14.14
C ALA A 4 -6.71 14.03 13.48
N ASN A 5 -5.65 14.52 14.13
CA ASN A 5 -4.27 14.27 13.79
C ASN A 5 -4.05 12.79 13.44
N LEU A 6 -3.57 12.50 12.23
CA LEU A 6 -3.13 11.17 11.79
C LEU A 6 -1.77 10.79 12.43
N VAL A 7 -1.68 10.93 13.74
CA VAL A 7 -0.58 10.36 14.56
C VAL A 7 -1.19 9.27 15.45
N GLY A 8 -2.04 8.44 14.85
CA GLY A 8 -2.41 7.12 15.36
C GLY A 8 -1.70 6.07 14.50
N LYS A 9 -1.19 5.00 15.11
CA LYS A 9 -0.72 3.85 14.35
C LYS A 9 -1.93 3.27 13.62
N ASP A 10 -1.95 3.38 12.29
CA ASP A 10 -3.00 2.79 11.46
C ASP A 10 -3.17 1.30 11.84
N THR A 11 -4.40 0.85 12.09
CA THR A 11 -4.70 -0.56 12.35
C THR A 11 -4.37 -1.41 11.13
N PHE A 12 -4.17 -2.72 11.32
CA PHE A 12 -3.87 -3.62 10.20
C PHE A 12 -4.95 -3.59 9.09
N ALA A 13 -6.21 -3.42 9.47
CA ALA A 13 -7.31 -3.27 8.51
C ALA A 13 -7.19 -1.97 7.71
N GLU A 14 -6.89 -0.84 8.35
CA GLU A 14 -6.68 0.44 7.68
C GLU A 14 -5.46 0.42 6.75
N GLN A 15 -4.36 -0.20 7.19
CA GLN A 15 -3.17 -0.40 6.36
C GLN A 15 -3.51 -1.18 5.07
N LYS A 16 -4.30 -2.25 5.17
CA LYS A 16 -4.77 -3.01 3.99
C LYS A 16 -5.64 -2.17 3.07
N VAL A 17 -6.55 -1.36 3.62
CA VAL A 17 -7.40 -0.47 2.82
C VAL A 17 -6.54 0.52 2.03
N LEU A 18 -5.54 1.11 2.68
CA LEU A 18 -4.60 2.04 2.06
C LEU A 18 -3.78 1.38 0.95
N ILE A 19 -3.22 0.20 1.22
CA ILE A 19 -2.48 -0.57 0.20
C ILE A 19 -3.39 -0.90 -0.98
N LYS A 20 -4.64 -1.35 -0.74
CA LYS A 20 -5.58 -1.67 -1.83
C LYS A 20 -5.93 -0.44 -2.67
N ALA A 21 -6.09 0.73 -2.06
CA ALA A 21 -6.32 1.98 -2.78
C ALA A 21 -5.11 2.34 -3.66
N TYR A 22 -3.89 2.28 -3.09
CA TYR A 22 -2.64 2.55 -3.81
C TYR A 22 -2.44 1.58 -4.99
N LEU A 23 -2.64 0.28 -4.76
CA LEU A 23 -2.59 -0.74 -5.80
C LEU A 23 -3.59 -0.47 -6.93
N LYS A 24 -4.73 0.18 -6.70
CA LYS A 24 -5.69 0.49 -7.77
C LYS A 24 -5.24 1.66 -8.65
N VAL A 25 -4.66 2.70 -8.05
CA VAL A 25 -4.38 3.97 -8.74
C VAL A 25 -2.97 4.08 -9.32
N VAL A 26 -2.00 3.30 -8.79
CA VAL A 26 -0.59 3.36 -9.24
C VAL A 26 -0.26 2.22 -10.21
N LYS A 27 0.59 2.50 -11.20
CA LYS A 27 1.02 1.51 -12.20
C LYS A 27 1.94 0.48 -11.56
N ALA A 28 1.77 -0.79 -11.91
CA ALA A 28 2.55 -1.88 -11.30
C ALA A 28 4.07 -1.66 -11.40
N LYS A 29 4.56 -1.13 -12.53
CA LYS A 29 5.98 -0.81 -12.74
C LYS A 29 6.51 0.21 -11.72
N GLU A 30 5.75 1.26 -11.43
CA GLU A 30 6.12 2.31 -10.46
C GLU A 30 6.17 1.71 -9.05
N ILE A 31 5.17 0.89 -8.71
CA ILE A 31 5.12 0.16 -7.43
C ILE A 31 6.36 -0.72 -7.28
N CYS A 32 6.74 -1.51 -8.30
CA CYS A 32 7.90 -2.41 -8.24
C CYS A 32 9.25 -1.68 -8.09
N GLN A 33 9.34 -0.43 -8.53
CA GLN A 33 10.55 0.38 -8.34
C GLN A 33 10.66 0.89 -6.90
N GLU A 34 9.53 1.20 -6.28
CA GLU A 34 9.47 1.72 -4.91
C GLU A 34 9.48 0.62 -3.85
N VAL A 35 8.83 -0.51 -4.15
CA VAL A 35 8.79 -1.69 -3.28
C VAL A 35 9.48 -2.85 -3.98
N ASN A 36 10.45 -3.48 -3.31
CA ASN A 36 11.24 -4.59 -3.86
C ASN A 36 10.41 -5.89 -4.01
N LEU A 37 9.37 -5.83 -4.84
CA LEU A 37 8.47 -6.91 -5.19
C LEU A 37 8.47 -7.08 -6.72
N SER A 38 8.31 -8.32 -7.17
CA SER A 38 8.23 -8.61 -8.60
C SER A 38 6.95 -8.07 -9.22
N ASN A 39 7.01 -7.72 -10.50
CA ASN A 39 5.85 -7.28 -11.28
C ASN A 39 4.71 -8.32 -11.27
N THR A 40 5.06 -9.61 -11.27
CA THR A 40 4.09 -10.70 -11.11
C THR A 40 3.35 -10.59 -9.78
N THR A 41 4.08 -10.43 -8.66
CA THR A 41 3.47 -10.31 -7.33
C THR A 41 2.52 -9.11 -7.25
N ILE A 42 2.94 -7.94 -7.74
CA ILE A 42 2.10 -6.74 -7.76
C ILE A 42 0.85 -6.96 -8.64
N SER A 43 0.99 -7.62 -9.78
CA SER A 43 -0.13 -7.92 -10.67
C SER A 43 -1.13 -8.88 -10.03
N GLU A 44 -0.66 -9.91 -9.34
CA GLU A 44 -1.53 -10.83 -8.59
C GLU A 44 -2.30 -10.13 -7.47
N LEU A 45 -1.64 -9.23 -6.74
CA LEU A 45 -2.27 -8.42 -5.69
C LEU A 45 -3.33 -7.46 -6.27
N LYS A 46 -3.02 -6.76 -7.38
CA LYS A 46 -3.97 -5.85 -8.07
C LYS A 46 -5.22 -6.57 -8.55
N ASN A 47 -5.04 -7.78 -9.09
CA ASN A 47 -6.13 -8.59 -9.65
C ASN A 47 -6.86 -9.44 -8.60
N GLY A 48 -6.50 -9.34 -7.32
CA GLY A 48 -7.11 -10.12 -6.25
C GLY A 48 -6.78 -11.61 -6.28
N ARG A 49 -5.80 -12.04 -7.09
CA ARG A 49 -5.31 -13.43 -7.14
C ARG A 49 -4.42 -13.79 -5.96
N LYS A 50 -3.87 -12.79 -5.28
CA LYS A 50 -3.06 -12.93 -4.06
C LYS A 50 -3.60 -12.02 -2.96
N SER A 51 -3.64 -12.52 -1.73
CA SER A 51 -4.04 -11.73 -0.55
C SER A 51 -2.84 -11.05 0.11
N LEU A 52 -3.04 -9.84 0.62
CA LEU A 52 -2.05 -9.13 1.44
C LEU A 52 -1.66 -9.90 2.70
N ASP A 53 -2.56 -10.74 3.23
CA ASP A 53 -2.32 -11.60 4.39
C ASP A 53 -1.23 -12.66 4.15
N THR A 54 -0.96 -12.99 2.89
CA THR A 54 0.05 -13.99 2.51
C THR A 54 1.44 -13.40 2.33
N LEU A 55 1.60 -12.08 2.44
CA LEU A 55 2.88 -11.41 2.27
C LEU A 55 3.73 -11.55 3.53
N LYS A 56 5.05 -11.68 3.34
CA LYS A 56 6.01 -11.49 4.44
C LYS A 56 5.83 -10.08 5.02
N PHE A 57 6.00 -9.96 6.33
CA PHE A 57 5.85 -8.68 7.04
C PHE A 57 6.59 -7.52 6.36
N ARG A 58 7.86 -7.71 5.98
CA ARG A 58 8.65 -6.67 5.28
C ARG A 58 8.04 -6.21 3.96
N SER A 59 7.46 -7.13 3.19
CA SER A 59 6.80 -6.82 1.92
C SER A 59 5.49 -6.06 2.13
N PHE A 60 4.73 -6.45 3.15
CA PHE A 60 3.51 -5.75 3.54
C PHE A 60 3.83 -4.32 4.01
N GLU A 61 4.82 -4.18 4.90
CA GLU A 61 5.25 -2.89 5.44
C GLU A 61 5.75 -1.95 4.33
N ALA A 62 6.56 -2.44 3.39
CA ALA A 62 7.01 -1.66 2.25
C ALA A 62 5.84 -1.12 1.40
N LEU A 63 4.84 -1.96 1.10
CA LEU A 63 3.63 -1.54 0.39
C LEU A 63 2.82 -0.49 1.18
N TYR A 64 2.70 -0.66 2.49
CA TYR A 64 1.99 0.28 3.34
C TYR A 64 2.72 1.63 3.40
N LEU A 65 4.04 1.65 3.55
CA LEU A 65 4.83 2.88 3.57
C LEU A 65 4.76 3.62 2.22
N ALA A 66 4.87 2.90 1.10
CA ALA A 66 4.70 3.48 -0.23
C ALA A 66 3.30 4.07 -0.43
N ALA A 67 2.25 3.34 -0.04
CA ALA A 67 0.88 3.83 -0.09
C ALA A 67 0.68 5.07 0.79
N LYS A 68 1.19 5.06 2.02
CA LYS A 68 1.12 6.19 2.94
C LYS A 68 1.84 7.41 2.39
N LYS A 69 3.04 7.24 1.85
CA LYS A 69 3.79 8.30 1.19
C LYS A 69 3.01 8.89 0.02
N TYR A 70 2.44 8.05 -0.86
CA TYR A 70 1.66 8.49 -2.01
C TYR A 70 0.47 9.39 -1.59
N PHE A 71 -0.36 8.95 -0.64
CA PHE A 71 -1.55 9.71 -0.21
C PHE A 71 -1.25 10.88 0.73
N THR A 72 -0.03 10.99 1.26
CA THR A 72 0.38 12.14 2.09
C THR A 72 1.19 13.17 1.30
N ALA A 73 1.83 12.76 0.19
CA ALA A 73 2.61 13.65 -0.66
C ALA A 73 1.75 14.69 -1.40
N GLU A 74 0.48 14.42 -1.68
CA GLU A 74 -0.45 15.38 -2.32
C GLU A 74 -0.95 16.51 -1.37
N ARG A 75 -0.39 16.65 -0.17
CA ARG A 75 -0.76 17.70 0.80
C ARG A 75 0.26 18.84 0.90
N LYS A 76 0.92 19.20 -0.19
CA LYS A 76 1.77 20.41 -0.28
C LYS A 76 1.29 21.32 -1.39
#